data_AF-A0A8U0TZJ6-F1
#
_entry.id   AF-A0A8U0TZJ6-F1
#
_cell.length_a   1.000
_cell.length_b   1.000
_cell.length_c   1.000
_cell.angle_alpha   90.00
_cell.angle_beta   90.00
_cell.angle_gamma   90.00
#
_symmetry.space_group_name_H-M   'P 1'
#
loop_
_entity.id
_entity.type
_entity.pdbx_description
1 polymer ?
#
loop_
_entity_poly.entity_id
_entity_poly.type
_entity_poly.pdbx_seq_one_letter_code
_entity_poly.pdbx_strand_id
1 'polypeptide(L)'
;MSSAVFAIKHNHPSLDHALDPGGTVKLGGPDTELQKMLIDERRRCENHKINYQTLKAEHTRLQDEFTRGQGELKRLLSDKQTAQEKLQLLLAELRGEMLDKTRELEELRLQVLTPQRLELLRAQVQQEMEGPVRERFNKLEEETEKYRSEYNKLRYDYTFLKSEFDHQREEKKIRFDAEVSRLERDREELMAQYQGTDPSRDGKRVESLLREKAQLHLRLKGLEAEVAELRAQRDNSGQQAENVQRIQIRQFAESQAAAKSLEAERQSLRLQLERLGSELQLSHDQNTQLTGRLHKAEREVNTLTSQVEGVRHSHKLEVANVKLECARSRGEVERERDTLQGQMEGMQSDVEVLKGTVERQKEVLAERERELVRRVQAAREEEFHKTATVHEEKSVLDDRLAELEQQRALQDAAGHTQKEERQSHAGVKEEEQHRRELSLLCWRLEELACTQQQQMEELGPPMDRNRGSGLHDSLPEL
;
A
#
# COMPACT_ATOMS: atom_id res chain seq x y z
N MET A 1 9.37 -0.16 -17.87
CA MET A 1 8.36 0.23 -18.89
C MET A 1 8.05 1.71 -18.74
N SER A 2 7.29 2.28 -19.68
CA SER A 2 6.91 3.71 -19.78
C SER A 2 8.03 4.66 -20.20
N SER A 3 8.05 4.96 -21.50
CA SER A 3 8.72 6.13 -22.07
C SER A 3 7.91 7.39 -21.76
N ALA A 4 8.57 8.53 -21.51
CA ALA A 4 7.94 9.84 -21.46
C ALA A 4 8.30 10.64 -22.73
N VAL A 5 7.30 11.11 -23.47
CA VAL A 5 7.49 11.88 -24.71
C VAL A 5 7.63 13.37 -24.36
N PHE A 6 8.71 14.01 -24.81
CA PHE A 6 8.95 15.43 -24.56
C PHE A 6 8.38 16.29 -25.70
N ALA A 7 7.25 16.96 -25.45
CA ALA A 7 6.58 17.80 -26.43
C ALA A 7 7.07 19.26 -26.35
N ILE A 8 7.89 19.68 -27.31
CA ILE A 8 8.39 21.06 -27.41
C ILE A 8 7.31 21.92 -28.10
N LYS A 9 6.73 22.88 -27.35
CA LYS A 9 5.85 23.90 -27.93
C LYS A 9 6.67 24.97 -28.65
N HIS A 10 6.43 25.15 -29.95
CA HIS A 10 6.85 26.36 -30.66
C HIS A 10 5.98 27.55 -30.25
N ASN A 11 6.61 28.66 -29.85
CA ASN A 11 5.94 29.96 -29.74
C ASN A 11 6.21 30.76 -31.02
N HIS A 12 5.17 31.02 -31.81
CA HIS A 12 5.18 32.08 -32.80
C HIS A 12 4.86 33.43 -32.14
N PRO A 13 5.57 34.53 -32.45
CA PRO A 13 5.08 35.86 -32.17
C PRO A 13 4.00 36.24 -33.18
N SER A 14 2.83 36.66 -32.69
CA SER A 14 1.76 37.20 -33.52
C SER A 14 2.10 38.62 -34.01
N LEU A 15 1.77 38.90 -35.27
CA LEU A 15 1.78 40.24 -35.84
C LEU A 15 0.42 40.89 -35.61
N ASP A 16 0.39 41.98 -34.84
CA ASP A 16 -0.76 42.89 -34.79
C ASP A 16 -0.42 44.21 -35.47
N HIS A 17 -1.24 44.59 -36.44
CA HIS A 17 -1.24 45.93 -37.02
C HIS A 17 -2.23 46.81 -36.26
N ALA A 18 -1.75 47.91 -35.68
CA ALA A 18 -2.57 49.01 -35.19
C ALA A 18 -2.19 50.31 -35.92
N LEU A 19 -3.20 51.10 -36.27
CA LEU A 19 -3.12 52.25 -37.18
C LEU A 19 -2.43 53.47 -36.55
N ASP A 20 -1.70 54.23 -37.37
CA ASP A 20 -1.44 55.66 -37.14
C ASP A 20 -2.75 56.45 -37.40
N PRO A 21 -3.05 57.49 -36.61
CA PRO A 21 -2.89 58.84 -37.19
C PRO A 21 -2.47 59.93 -36.18
N GLY A 22 -1.43 60.70 -36.51
CA GLY A 22 -1.25 62.04 -35.90
C GLY A 22 0.19 62.57 -35.89
N GLY A 23 0.69 63.07 -37.02
CA GLY A 23 2.07 63.56 -37.10
C GLY A 23 2.30 64.95 -36.49
N THR A 24 3.49 65.15 -35.90
CA THR A 24 4.13 66.46 -35.76
C THR A 24 5.57 66.41 -36.25
N VAL A 25 5.96 67.40 -37.07
CA VAL A 25 7.26 67.49 -37.76
C VAL A 25 8.39 67.87 -36.81
N LYS A 26 9.55 67.17 -36.91
CA LYS A 26 10.90 67.80 -36.96
C LYS A 26 12.05 66.82 -37.21
N LEU A 27 12.96 67.25 -38.09
CA LEU A 27 14.42 67.00 -38.07
C LEU A 27 14.90 65.54 -37.92
N GLY A 28 14.80 64.77 -39.01
CA GLY A 28 15.58 63.53 -39.15
C GLY A 28 17.05 63.84 -39.43
N GLY A 29 17.92 63.61 -38.45
CA GLY A 29 19.38 63.66 -38.59
C GLY A 29 20.05 62.34 -38.16
N PRO A 30 21.36 62.17 -38.39
CA PRO A 30 22.08 60.96 -37.97
C PRO A 30 22.03 60.73 -36.45
N ASP A 31 21.86 61.79 -35.66
CA ASP A 31 21.70 61.75 -34.21
C ASP A 31 20.47 60.92 -33.77
N THR A 32 19.36 61.02 -34.49
CA THR A 32 18.15 60.21 -34.24
C THR A 32 18.35 58.71 -34.52
N GLU A 33 19.16 58.35 -35.53
CA GLU A 33 19.49 56.95 -35.80
C GLU A 33 20.49 56.40 -34.78
N LEU A 34 21.48 57.20 -34.38
CA LEU A 34 22.42 56.87 -33.32
C LEU A 34 21.70 56.63 -31.98
N GLN A 35 20.73 57.49 -31.64
CA GLN A 35 19.89 57.36 -30.45
C GLN A 35 19.03 56.09 -30.51
N LYS A 36 18.49 55.73 -31.67
CA LYS A 36 17.75 54.47 -31.88
C LYS A 36 18.66 53.24 -31.68
N MET A 37 19.84 53.21 -32.29
CA MET A 37 20.81 52.11 -32.06
C MET A 37 21.21 51.99 -30.58
N LEU A 38 21.36 53.12 -29.88
CA LEU A 38 21.61 53.17 -28.44
C LEU A 38 20.42 52.74 -27.55
N ILE A 39 19.21 52.60 -28.11
CA ILE A 39 18.05 52.01 -27.44
C ILE A 39 18.00 50.51 -27.74
N ASP A 40 18.13 50.12 -29.02
CA ASP A 40 18.11 48.72 -29.46
C ASP A 40 19.25 47.89 -28.84
N GLU A 41 20.47 48.44 -28.72
CA GLU A 41 21.59 47.73 -28.09
C GLU A 41 21.45 47.65 -26.56
N ARG A 42 20.82 48.65 -25.93
CA ARG A 42 20.41 48.56 -24.52
C ARG A 42 19.41 47.44 -24.31
N ARG A 43 18.46 47.29 -25.24
CA ARG A 43 17.45 46.22 -25.26
C ARG A 43 18.09 44.85 -25.51
N ARG A 44 19.14 44.74 -26.33
CA ARG A 44 19.96 43.53 -26.45
C ARG A 44 20.68 43.19 -25.15
N CYS A 45 21.37 44.15 -24.53
CA CYS A 45 22.06 43.93 -23.24
C CYS A 45 21.11 43.46 -22.14
N GLU A 46 19.92 44.07 -22.02
CA GLU A 46 18.92 43.65 -21.04
C GLU A 46 18.34 42.26 -21.37
N ASN A 47 18.08 41.95 -22.66
CA ASN A 47 17.70 40.59 -23.09
C ASN A 47 18.80 39.54 -22.80
N HIS A 48 20.08 39.86 -23.03
CA HIS A 48 21.19 38.95 -22.71
C HIS A 48 21.32 38.71 -21.21
N LYS A 49 21.11 39.75 -20.39
CA LYS A 49 21.05 39.67 -18.92
C LYS A 49 19.88 38.81 -18.43
N ILE A 50 18.69 38.98 -19.00
CA ILE A 50 17.51 38.14 -18.72
C ILE A 50 17.80 36.68 -19.12
N ASN A 51 18.31 36.44 -20.33
CA ASN A 51 18.65 35.10 -20.81
C ASN A 51 19.71 34.42 -19.92
N TYR A 52 20.73 35.16 -19.46
CA TYR A 52 21.72 34.65 -18.52
C TYR A 52 21.12 34.32 -17.14
N GLN A 53 20.22 35.15 -16.62
CA GLN A 53 19.49 34.89 -15.38
C GLN A 53 18.62 33.63 -15.49
N THR A 54 17.87 33.47 -16.58
CA THR A 54 17.05 32.28 -16.87
C THR A 54 17.92 31.02 -16.98
N LEU A 55 19.02 31.08 -17.75
CA LEU A 55 19.95 29.95 -17.91
C LEU A 55 20.61 29.56 -16.58
N LYS A 56 20.94 30.54 -15.73
CA LYS A 56 21.47 30.29 -14.38
C LYS A 56 20.43 29.62 -13.48
N ALA A 57 19.17 30.05 -13.54
CA ALA A 57 18.09 29.44 -12.77
C ALA A 57 17.84 27.98 -13.19
N GLU A 58 17.77 27.69 -14.49
CA GLU A 58 17.61 26.32 -14.99
C GLU A 58 18.86 25.45 -14.72
N HIS A 59 20.07 26.01 -14.75
CA HIS A 59 21.27 25.28 -14.29
C HIS A 59 21.18 24.88 -12.82
N THR A 60 20.84 25.83 -11.92
CA THR A 60 20.68 25.53 -10.48
C THR A 60 19.58 24.48 -10.28
N ARG A 61 18.45 24.61 -10.96
CA ARG A 61 17.36 23.64 -10.92
C ARG A 61 17.80 22.24 -11.36
N LEU A 62 18.49 22.11 -12.50
CA LEU A 62 19.02 20.83 -12.98
C LEU A 62 20.07 20.23 -12.03
N GLN A 63 20.88 21.08 -11.37
CA GLN A 63 21.84 20.66 -10.36
C GLN A 63 21.17 20.15 -9.07
N ASP A 64 20.05 20.76 -8.67
CA ASP A 64 19.21 20.30 -7.55
C ASP A 64 18.46 19.01 -7.89
N GLU A 65 17.90 18.89 -9.10
CA GLU A 65 17.26 17.68 -9.61
C GLU A 65 18.26 16.51 -9.70
N PHE A 66 19.48 16.75 -10.21
CA PHE A 66 20.56 15.75 -10.25
C PHE A 66 21.01 15.32 -8.84
N THR A 67 21.26 16.27 -7.95
CA THR A 67 21.65 15.99 -6.55
C THR A 67 20.60 15.15 -5.83
N ARG A 68 19.31 15.48 -6.03
CA ARG A 68 18.17 14.74 -5.49
C ARG A 68 18.10 13.30 -6.01
N GLY A 69 18.16 13.12 -7.33
CA GLY A 69 18.19 11.79 -7.96
C GLY A 69 19.38 10.94 -7.51
N GLN A 70 20.54 11.55 -7.28
CA GLN A 70 21.71 10.85 -6.74
C GLN A 70 21.52 10.43 -5.26
N GLY A 71 20.79 11.22 -4.48
CA GLY A 71 20.37 10.88 -3.12
C GLY A 71 19.36 9.73 -3.09
N GLU A 72 18.34 9.79 -3.95
CA GLU A 72 17.33 8.74 -4.09
C GLU A 72 17.96 7.40 -4.53
N LEU A 73 18.89 7.43 -5.49
CA LEU A 73 19.64 6.24 -5.91
C LEU A 73 20.45 5.63 -4.76
N LYS A 74 21.14 6.45 -3.95
CA LYS A 74 21.87 5.98 -2.76
C LYS A 74 20.93 5.34 -1.73
N ARG A 75 19.75 5.94 -1.50
CA ARG A 75 18.74 5.35 -0.61
C ARG A 75 18.25 4.01 -1.14
N LEU A 76 17.82 3.94 -2.41
CA LEU A 76 17.33 2.70 -3.03
C LEU A 76 18.36 1.55 -3.03
N LEU A 77 19.66 1.87 -3.14
CA LEU A 77 20.72 0.88 -2.99
C LEU A 77 20.84 0.36 -1.55
N SER A 78 20.69 1.23 -0.55
CA SER A 78 20.66 0.85 0.88
C SER A 78 19.39 0.06 1.25
N ASP A 79 18.23 0.48 0.72
CA ASP A 79 16.94 -0.20 0.87
C ASP A 79 17.02 -1.62 0.29
N LYS A 80 17.62 -1.77 -0.91
CA LYS A 80 17.90 -3.09 -1.53
C LYS A 80 18.85 -3.94 -0.69
N GLN A 81 19.96 -3.36 -0.22
CA GLN A 81 20.99 -4.07 0.55
C GLN A 81 20.40 -4.64 1.85
N THR A 82 19.69 -3.83 2.62
CA THR A 82 19.05 -4.26 3.88
C THR A 82 17.90 -5.25 3.67
N ALA A 83 17.19 -5.17 2.53
CA ALA A 83 16.20 -6.19 2.14
C ALA A 83 16.87 -7.53 1.79
N GLN A 84 18.01 -7.51 1.10
CA GLN A 84 18.78 -8.71 0.78
C GLN A 84 19.36 -9.38 2.03
N GLU A 85 19.85 -8.60 3.00
CA GLU A 85 20.35 -9.10 4.30
C GLU A 85 19.23 -9.78 5.12
N LYS A 86 18.04 -9.17 5.18
CA LYS A 86 16.85 -9.79 5.82
C LYS A 86 16.44 -11.12 5.17
N LEU A 87 16.51 -11.21 3.84
CA LEU A 87 16.24 -12.47 3.12
C LEU A 87 17.32 -13.54 3.38
N GLN A 88 18.58 -13.13 3.56
CA GLN A 88 19.67 -14.05 3.92
C GLN A 88 19.53 -14.59 5.36
N LEU A 89 19.10 -13.74 6.31
CA LEU A 89 18.77 -14.16 7.68
C LEU A 89 17.63 -15.17 7.71
N LEU A 90 16.50 -14.88 7.06
CA LEU A 90 15.36 -15.79 6.97
C LEU A 90 15.72 -17.14 6.31
N LEU A 91 16.59 -17.11 5.29
CA LEU A 91 17.13 -18.33 4.67
C LEU A 91 18.12 -19.10 5.56
N ALA A 92 18.69 -18.50 6.59
CA ALA A 92 19.49 -19.19 7.59
C ALA A 92 18.61 -19.79 8.69
N GLU A 93 17.61 -19.04 9.17
CA GLU A 93 16.61 -19.47 10.16
C GLU A 93 15.86 -20.73 9.68
N LEU A 94 15.26 -20.68 8.48
CA LEU A 94 14.55 -21.82 7.88
C LEU A 94 15.44 -23.06 7.65
N ARG A 95 16.76 -22.87 7.47
CA ARG A 95 17.72 -23.99 7.39
C ARG A 95 18.05 -24.58 8.75
N GLY A 96 18.07 -23.76 9.81
CA GLY A 96 18.17 -24.21 11.19
C GLY A 96 16.95 -25.06 11.58
N GLU A 97 15.75 -24.52 11.38
CA GLU A 97 14.48 -25.22 11.65
C GLU A 97 14.40 -26.57 10.93
N MET A 98 14.80 -26.63 9.66
CA MET A 98 14.85 -27.90 8.90
C MET A 98 15.85 -28.92 9.46
N LEU A 99 17.00 -28.48 9.98
CA LEU A 99 17.97 -29.37 10.62
C LEU A 99 17.46 -29.86 11.98
N ASP A 100 16.86 -28.99 12.79
CA ASP A 100 16.32 -29.36 14.10
C ASP A 100 15.10 -30.29 13.97
N LYS A 101 14.20 -30.04 13.02
CA LYS A 101 13.10 -30.95 12.68
C LYS A 101 13.59 -32.30 12.12
N THR A 102 14.76 -32.33 11.48
CA THR A 102 15.40 -33.61 11.07
C THR A 102 15.94 -34.38 12.28
N ARG A 103 16.59 -33.69 13.23
CA ARG A 103 17.08 -34.28 14.49
C ARG A 103 15.93 -34.84 15.33
N GLU A 104 14.85 -34.08 15.53
CA GLU A 104 13.63 -34.54 16.21
C GLU A 104 13.06 -35.83 15.57
N LEU A 105 13.06 -35.92 14.23
CA LEU A 105 12.60 -37.11 13.50
C LEU A 105 13.52 -38.33 13.71
N GLU A 106 14.83 -38.12 13.84
CA GLU A 106 15.79 -39.18 14.13
C GLU A 106 15.70 -39.65 15.60
N GLU A 107 15.54 -38.73 16.55
CA GLU A 107 15.29 -39.05 17.96
C GLU A 107 13.98 -39.83 18.13
N LEU A 108 12.89 -39.40 17.49
CA LEU A 108 11.62 -40.11 17.52
C LEU A 108 11.72 -41.51 16.90
N ARG A 109 12.50 -41.69 15.83
CA ARG A 109 12.79 -43.02 15.24
C ARG A 109 13.57 -43.94 16.18
N LEU A 110 14.41 -43.39 17.07
CA LEU A 110 15.12 -44.17 18.09
C LEU A 110 14.24 -44.50 19.31
N GLN A 111 13.24 -43.66 19.61
CA GLN A 111 12.28 -43.88 20.69
C GLN A 111 11.17 -44.89 20.31
N VAL A 112 10.72 -44.90 19.06
CA VAL A 112 9.71 -45.87 18.58
C VAL A 112 10.22 -47.30 18.74
N LEU A 113 9.41 -48.14 19.39
CA LEU A 113 9.72 -49.55 19.61
C LEU A 113 9.82 -50.29 18.26
N THR A 114 11.04 -50.59 17.82
CA THR A 114 11.27 -51.28 16.55
C THR A 114 10.74 -52.73 16.59
N PRO A 115 10.31 -53.30 15.45
CA PRO A 115 9.83 -54.69 15.40
C PRO A 115 10.82 -55.69 15.99
N GLN A 116 12.12 -55.51 15.72
CA GLN A 116 13.19 -56.37 16.25
C GLN A 116 13.31 -56.26 17.77
N ARG A 117 13.12 -55.07 18.35
CA ARG A 117 13.15 -54.86 19.80
C ARG A 117 11.89 -55.42 20.47
N LEU A 118 10.74 -55.37 19.78
CA LEU A 118 9.50 -56.04 20.21
C LEU A 118 9.62 -57.57 20.16
N GLU A 119 10.27 -58.14 19.15
CA GLU A 119 10.55 -59.58 19.05
C GLU A 119 11.50 -60.05 20.16
N LEU A 120 12.56 -59.29 20.44
CA LEU A 120 13.47 -59.53 21.57
C LEU A 120 12.72 -59.49 22.91
N LEU A 121 11.84 -58.50 23.11
CA LEU A 121 11.04 -58.39 24.34
C LEU A 121 10.03 -59.54 24.47
N ARG A 122 9.42 -59.99 23.37
CA ARG A 122 8.56 -61.19 23.36
C ARG A 122 9.33 -62.45 23.72
N ALA A 123 10.50 -62.66 23.13
CA ALA A 123 11.35 -63.81 23.43
C ALA A 123 11.81 -63.82 24.89
N GLN A 124 12.16 -62.64 25.44
CA GLN A 124 12.53 -62.51 26.85
C GLN A 124 11.34 -62.80 27.78
N VAL A 125 10.16 -62.22 27.55
CA VAL A 125 8.95 -62.52 28.34
C VAL A 125 8.56 -64.00 28.23
N GLN A 126 8.71 -64.61 27.05
CA GLN A 126 8.48 -66.04 26.86
C GLN A 126 9.47 -66.89 27.67
N GLN A 127 10.76 -66.53 27.70
CA GLN A 127 11.78 -67.21 28.50
C GLN A 127 11.52 -67.06 30.01
N GLU A 128 11.19 -65.86 30.48
CA GLU A 128 10.91 -65.55 31.88
C GLU A 128 9.64 -66.25 32.40
N MET A 129 8.65 -66.51 31.53
CA MET A 129 7.42 -67.22 31.89
C MET A 129 7.52 -68.74 31.71
N GLU A 130 8.09 -69.23 30.61
CA GLU A 130 8.19 -70.69 30.35
C GLU A 130 9.27 -71.37 31.19
N GLY A 131 10.42 -70.73 31.41
CA GLY A 131 11.55 -71.33 32.12
C GLY A 131 11.19 -71.83 33.52
N PRO A 132 10.65 -70.96 34.41
CA PRO A 132 10.26 -71.36 35.76
C PRO A 132 9.11 -72.38 35.81
N VAL A 133 8.24 -72.41 34.79
CA VAL A 133 7.19 -73.43 34.67
C VAL A 133 7.80 -74.78 34.28
N ARG A 134 8.70 -74.80 33.29
CA ARG A 134 9.40 -76.00 32.83
C ARG A 134 10.27 -76.61 33.94
N GLU A 135 10.99 -75.78 34.69
CA GLU A 135 11.73 -76.22 35.89
C GLU A 135 10.84 -76.85 36.96
N ARG A 136 9.63 -76.31 37.19
CA ARG A 136 8.68 -76.89 38.15
C ARG A 136 8.16 -78.25 37.69
N PHE A 137 7.88 -78.42 36.39
CA PHE A 137 7.51 -79.72 35.83
C PHE A 137 8.64 -80.73 35.98
N ASN A 138 9.87 -80.40 35.59
CA ASN A 138 11.02 -81.30 35.73
C ASN A 138 11.21 -81.77 37.19
N LYS A 139 11.13 -80.85 38.17
CA LYS A 139 11.26 -81.19 39.60
C LYS A 139 10.13 -82.12 40.10
N LEU A 140 8.91 -81.92 39.62
CA LEU A 140 7.78 -82.82 39.93
C LEU A 140 7.92 -84.20 39.27
N GLU A 141 8.51 -84.28 38.08
CA GLU A 141 8.82 -85.56 37.42
C GLU A 141 9.95 -86.31 38.14
N GLU A 142 11.02 -85.60 38.55
CA GLU A 142 12.11 -86.13 39.38
C GLU A 142 11.60 -86.66 40.73
N GLU A 143 10.76 -85.90 41.44
CA GLU A 143 10.10 -86.33 42.67
C GLU A 143 9.20 -87.56 42.42
N THR A 144 8.41 -87.56 41.34
CA THR A 144 7.53 -88.69 40.99
C THR A 144 8.32 -89.96 40.74
N GLU A 145 9.42 -89.90 39.98
CA GLU A 145 10.23 -91.09 39.69
C GLU A 145 11.03 -91.55 40.93
N LYS A 146 11.49 -90.59 41.77
CA LYS A 146 12.04 -90.92 43.09
C LYS A 146 11.03 -91.72 43.92
N TYR A 147 9.80 -91.24 44.07
CA TYR A 147 8.76 -91.96 44.81
C TYR A 147 8.41 -93.33 44.19
N ARG A 148 8.42 -93.47 42.85
CA ARG A 148 8.31 -94.79 42.19
C ARG A 148 9.45 -95.71 42.58
N SER A 149 10.69 -95.22 42.60
CA SER A 149 11.87 -96.02 42.98
C SER A 149 11.83 -96.47 44.44
N GLU A 150 11.44 -95.58 45.36
CA GLU A 150 11.29 -95.85 46.79
C GLU A 150 10.13 -96.84 47.06
N TYR A 151 8.98 -96.67 46.40
CA TYR A 151 7.87 -97.62 46.47
C TYR A 151 8.25 -99.00 45.93
N ASN A 152 8.93 -99.06 44.78
CA ASN A 152 9.38 -100.32 44.19
C ASN A 152 10.36 -101.04 45.12
N LYS A 153 11.33 -100.32 45.71
CA LYS A 153 12.24 -100.87 46.72
C LYS A 153 11.48 -101.40 47.93
N LEU A 154 10.62 -100.58 48.55
CA LEU A 154 9.85 -100.98 49.73
C LEU A 154 8.96 -102.20 49.48
N ARG A 155 8.41 -102.33 48.25
CA ARG A 155 7.66 -103.52 47.82
C ARG A 155 8.53 -104.78 47.74
N TYR A 156 9.77 -104.67 47.26
CA TYR A 156 10.72 -105.79 47.28
C TYR A 156 11.14 -106.13 48.72
N ASP A 157 11.52 -105.13 49.52
CA ASP A 157 11.94 -105.30 50.91
C ASP A 157 10.83 -105.97 51.76
N TYR A 158 9.58 -105.54 51.60
CA TYR A 158 8.41 -106.18 52.23
C TYR A 158 8.20 -107.64 51.78
N THR A 159 8.35 -107.92 50.49
CA THR A 159 8.17 -109.27 49.94
C THR A 159 9.26 -110.22 50.45
N PHE A 160 10.51 -109.74 50.49
CA PHE A 160 11.64 -110.48 51.05
C PHE A 160 11.47 -110.73 52.55
N LEU A 161 11.18 -109.69 53.34
CA LEU A 161 11.03 -109.79 54.79
C LEU A 161 9.84 -110.68 55.19
N LYS A 162 8.76 -110.69 54.40
CA LYS A 162 7.65 -111.62 54.58
C LYS A 162 8.06 -113.07 54.32
N SER A 163 8.82 -113.32 53.25
CA SER A 163 9.35 -114.66 52.95
C SER A 163 10.29 -115.16 54.05
N GLU A 164 11.16 -114.30 54.57
CA GLU A 164 12.01 -114.58 55.74
C GLU A 164 11.17 -114.91 56.98
N PHE A 165 10.15 -114.10 57.30
CA PHE A 165 9.29 -114.34 58.45
C PHE A 165 8.54 -115.68 58.36
N ASP A 166 7.91 -115.97 57.22
CA ASP A 166 7.19 -117.24 57.03
C ASP A 166 8.15 -118.45 57.01
N HIS A 167 9.38 -118.31 56.48
CA HIS A 167 10.42 -119.33 56.55
C HIS A 167 10.87 -119.59 58.00
N GLN A 168 11.27 -118.55 58.75
CA GLN A 168 11.69 -118.68 60.15
C GLN A 168 10.57 -119.21 61.07
N ARG A 169 9.31 -118.93 60.74
CA ARG A 169 8.13 -119.44 61.45
C ARG A 169 7.96 -120.94 61.25
N GLU A 170 8.05 -121.42 60.01
CA GLU A 170 7.96 -122.86 59.73
C GLU A 170 9.20 -123.61 60.21
N GLU A 171 10.39 -123.00 60.13
CA GLU A 171 11.63 -123.58 60.69
C GLU A 171 11.54 -123.74 62.21
N LYS A 172 11.06 -122.72 62.94
CA LYS A 172 10.83 -122.81 64.40
C LYS A 172 9.83 -123.91 64.75
N LYS A 173 8.75 -124.04 63.96
CA LYS A 173 7.77 -125.13 64.13
C LYS A 173 8.43 -126.50 63.93
N ILE A 174 9.16 -126.72 62.82
CA ILE A 174 9.89 -127.98 62.57
C ILE A 174 10.89 -128.28 63.70
N ARG A 175 11.61 -127.26 64.20
CA ARG A 175 12.52 -127.41 65.34
C ARG A 175 11.77 -127.80 66.63
N PHE A 176 10.61 -127.21 66.92
CA PHE A 176 9.81 -127.60 68.09
C PHE A 176 9.19 -129.00 67.95
N ASP A 177 8.65 -129.35 66.78
CA ASP A 177 8.08 -130.68 66.52
C ASP A 177 9.17 -131.77 66.66
N ALA A 178 10.38 -131.50 66.18
CA ALA A 178 11.55 -132.38 66.35
C ALA A 178 12.08 -132.42 67.79
N GLU A 179 12.04 -131.29 68.53
CA GLU A 179 12.43 -131.22 69.95
C GLU A 179 11.45 -132.02 70.82
N VAL A 180 10.13 -131.88 70.61
CA VAL A 180 9.11 -132.70 71.28
C VAL A 180 9.33 -134.18 70.96
N SER A 181 9.49 -134.51 69.67
CA SER A 181 9.79 -135.87 69.22
C SER A 181 11.12 -136.43 69.75
N ARG A 182 12.03 -135.57 70.25
CA ARG A 182 13.23 -136.00 70.98
C ARG A 182 12.94 -136.15 72.46
N LEU A 183 12.30 -135.17 73.11
CA LEU A 183 11.97 -135.20 74.53
C LEU A 183 11.04 -136.36 74.92
N GLU A 184 10.16 -136.81 74.02
CA GLU A 184 9.34 -138.02 74.23
C GLU A 184 10.18 -139.30 74.27
N ARG A 185 11.17 -139.42 73.36
CA ARG A 185 12.15 -140.51 73.37
C ARG A 185 13.13 -140.39 74.54
N ASP A 186 13.65 -139.19 74.81
CA ASP A 186 14.53 -138.92 75.95
C ASP A 186 13.81 -139.26 77.27
N ARG A 187 12.49 -139.03 77.38
CA ARG A 187 11.64 -139.46 78.51
C ARG A 187 11.55 -140.98 78.61
N GLU A 188 11.32 -141.68 77.51
CA GLU A 188 11.25 -143.14 77.46
C GLU A 188 12.59 -143.79 77.79
N GLU A 189 13.69 -143.22 77.27
CA GLU A 189 15.06 -143.57 77.62
C GLU A 189 15.40 -143.23 79.08
N LEU A 190 14.92 -142.12 79.65
CA LEU A 190 15.09 -141.82 81.08
C LEU A 190 14.32 -142.81 81.97
N MET A 191 13.11 -143.23 81.57
CA MET A 191 12.37 -144.28 82.29
C MET A 191 13.11 -145.63 82.27
N ALA A 192 13.82 -145.94 81.19
CA ALA A 192 14.71 -147.10 81.13
C ALA A 192 15.99 -146.92 81.96
N GLN A 193 16.65 -145.74 81.89
CA GLN A 193 17.89 -145.46 82.61
C GLN A 193 17.69 -145.33 84.13
N TYR A 194 16.49 -144.96 84.60
CA TYR A 194 16.13 -144.96 86.03
C TYR A 194 16.15 -146.37 86.65
N GLN A 195 16.12 -147.43 85.85
CA GLN A 195 16.19 -148.82 86.32
C GLN A 195 17.64 -149.34 86.46
N GLY A 196 18.65 -148.55 86.07
CA GLY A 196 20.05 -148.97 86.19
C GLY A 196 21.05 -147.83 86.02
N THR A 197 21.66 -147.40 87.12
CA THR A 197 22.90 -146.60 87.09
C THR A 197 23.82 -147.00 88.24
N ASP A 198 25.04 -147.40 87.89
CA ASP A 198 26.14 -147.77 88.79
C ASP A 198 27.14 -146.60 88.97
N PRO A 199 27.80 -146.41 90.14
CA PRO A 199 28.54 -145.17 90.44
C PRO A 199 29.86 -144.91 89.69
N SER A 200 30.25 -145.71 88.70
CA SER A 200 31.57 -145.67 88.03
C SER A 200 31.82 -144.51 87.05
N ARG A 201 30.98 -143.45 87.03
CA ARG A 201 30.95 -142.42 85.95
C ARG A 201 32.03 -141.33 85.98
N ASP A 202 32.68 -141.06 87.11
CA ASP A 202 33.39 -139.78 87.30
C ASP A 202 34.67 -139.56 86.46
N GLY A 203 35.35 -140.61 86.01
CA GLY A 203 36.52 -140.46 85.12
C GLY A 203 36.17 -139.76 83.80
N LYS A 204 35.00 -140.08 83.22
CA LYS A 204 34.53 -139.45 81.96
C LYS A 204 34.14 -137.98 82.15
N ARG A 205 33.77 -137.59 83.37
CA ARG A 205 33.42 -136.20 83.74
C ARG A 205 34.63 -135.28 83.61
N VAL A 206 35.81 -135.74 84.02
CA VAL A 206 37.07 -134.96 83.96
C VAL A 206 37.51 -134.71 82.52
N GLU A 207 37.45 -135.70 81.63
CA GLU A 207 37.78 -135.46 80.22
C GLU A 207 36.79 -134.52 79.52
N SER A 208 35.50 -134.56 79.91
CA SER A 208 34.49 -133.64 79.36
C SER A 208 34.85 -132.19 79.66
N LEU A 209 35.20 -131.90 80.92
CA LEU A 209 35.61 -130.56 81.37
C LEU A 209 36.90 -130.07 80.66
N LEU A 210 37.81 -130.96 80.28
CA LEU A 210 39.00 -130.59 79.51
C LEU A 210 38.68 -130.25 78.05
N ARG A 211 37.74 -130.96 77.42
CA ARG A 211 37.25 -130.64 76.06
C ARG A 211 36.47 -129.32 76.07
N GLU A 212 35.62 -129.12 77.06
CA GLU A 212 34.88 -127.86 77.29
C GLU A 212 35.84 -126.67 77.51
N LYS A 213 36.86 -126.82 78.36
CA LYS A 213 37.91 -125.79 78.55
C LYS A 213 38.54 -125.36 77.21
N ALA A 214 38.86 -126.30 76.32
CA ALA A 214 39.44 -126.00 75.02
C ALA A 214 38.46 -125.24 74.09
N GLN A 215 37.19 -125.65 74.09
CA GLN A 215 36.12 -124.95 73.35
C GLN A 215 35.91 -123.52 73.87
N LEU A 216 35.92 -123.31 75.19
CA LEU A 216 35.83 -121.98 75.81
C LEU A 216 37.01 -121.08 75.44
N HIS A 217 38.24 -121.61 75.33
CA HIS A 217 39.41 -120.82 74.89
C HIS A 217 39.29 -120.41 73.41
N LEU A 218 38.72 -121.25 72.54
CA LEU A 218 38.43 -120.89 71.15
C LEU A 218 37.31 -119.84 71.06
N ARG A 219 36.25 -119.98 71.85
CA ARG A 219 35.15 -119.00 71.90
C ARG A 219 35.63 -117.64 72.42
N LEU A 220 36.50 -117.62 73.43
CA LEU A 220 37.10 -116.39 73.96
C LEU A 220 37.92 -115.66 72.89
N LYS A 221 38.79 -116.35 72.14
CA LYS A 221 39.51 -115.76 71.00
C LYS A 221 38.60 -115.21 69.90
N GLY A 222 37.48 -115.87 69.64
CA GLY A 222 36.45 -115.35 68.73
C GLY A 222 35.85 -114.03 69.21
N LEU A 223 35.51 -113.95 70.50
CA LEU A 223 34.98 -112.73 71.12
C LEU A 223 36.03 -111.60 71.21
N GLU A 224 37.32 -111.93 71.40
CA GLU A 224 38.41 -110.95 71.34
C GLU A 224 38.54 -110.32 69.94
N ALA A 225 38.40 -111.11 68.87
CA ALA A 225 38.38 -110.63 67.50
C ALA A 225 37.12 -109.78 67.19
N GLU A 226 35.95 -110.24 67.63
CA GLU A 226 34.67 -109.52 67.51
C GLU A 226 34.74 -108.14 68.21
N VAL A 227 35.31 -108.08 69.41
CA VAL A 227 35.55 -106.81 70.14
C VAL A 227 36.57 -105.91 69.44
N ALA A 228 37.58 -106.48 68.76
CA ALA A 228 38.53 -105.69 67.97
C ALA A 228 37.86 -105.10 66.71
N GLU A 229 37.02 -105.88 66.02
CA GLU A 229 36.26 -105.40 64.85
C GLU A 229 35.24 -104.33 65.24
N LEU A 230 34.46 -104.54 66.30
CA LEU A 230 33.49 -103.55 66.79
C LEU A 230 34.15 -102.22 67.20
N ARG A 231 35.39 -102.24 67.70
CA ARG A 231 36.18 -101.02 67.95
C ARG A 231 36.56 -100.32 66.64
N ALA A 232 37.05 -101.06 65.64
CA ALA A 232 37.38 -100.49 64.33
C ALA A 232 36.15 -99.93 63.60
N GLN A 233 35.00 -100.63 63.66
CA GLN A 233 33.72 -100.15 63.12
C GLN A 233 33.24 -98.87 63.82
N ARG A 234 33.33 -98.80 65.16
CA ARG A 234 33.04 -97.59 65.96
C ARG A 234 33.95 -96.42 65.57
N ASP A 235 35.25 -96.66 65.44
CA ASP A 235 36.21 -95.57 65.19
C ASP A 235 36.06 -95.03 63.76
N ASN A 236 35.74 -95.89 62.80
CA ASN A 236 35.33 -95.49 61.45
C ASN A 236 34.02 -94.68 61.45
N SER A 237 32.98 -95.10 62.20
CA SER A 237 31.72 -94.35 62.28
C SER A 237 31.86 -93.00 62.97
N GLY A 238 32.78 -92.88 63.94
CA GLY A 238 33.19 -91.60 64.54
C GLY A 238 33.84 -90.67 63.52
N GLN A 239 34.82 -91.16 62.74
CA GLN A 239 35.44 -90.37 61.67
C GLN A 239 34.42 -89.96 60.59
N GLN A 240 33.47 -90.83 60.25
CA GLN A 240 32.39 -90.50 59.32
C GLN A 240 31.48 -89.39 59.87
N ALA A 241 31.12 -89.43 61.15
CA ALA A 241 30.32 -88.39 61.81
C ALA A 241 31.06 -87.04 61.84
N GLU A 242 32.35 -87.02 62.22
CA GLU A 242 33.17 -85.81 62.17
C GLU A 242 33.30 -85.23 60.75
N ASN A 243 33.41 -86.09 59.74
CA ASN A 243 33.48 -85.64 58.34
C ASN A 243 32.18 -85.00 57.88
N VAL A 244 31.03 -85.61 58.19
CA VAL A 244 29.70 -85.02 57.91
C VAL A 244 29.52 -83.70 58.65
N GLN A 245 29.88 -83.63 59.94
CA GLN A 245 29.79 -82.41 60.74
C GLN A 245 30.68 -81.28 60.18
N ARG A 246 31.92 -81.58 59.77
CA ARG A 246 32.82 -80.61 59.12
C ARG A 246 32.25 -80.07 57.81
N ILE A 247 31.62 -80.92 56.99
CA ILE A 247 30.96 -80.52 55.73
C ILE A 247 29.75 -79.62 56.03
N GLN A 248 28.90 -79.98 57.00
CA GLN A 248 27.74 -79.19 57.41
C GLN A 248 28.12 -77.81 57.94
N ILE A 249 29.15 -77.72 58.80
CA ILE A 249 29.65 -76.43 59.31
C ILE A 249 30.15 -75.55 58.17
N ARG A 250 30.87 -76.14 57.19
CA ARG A 250 31.34 -75.41 56.01
C ARG A 250 30.17 -74.90 55.14
N GLN A 251 29.20 -75.76 54.83
CA GLN A 251 28.01 -75.37 54.05
C GLN A 251 27.17 -74.30 54.75
N PHE A 252 27.07 -74.34 56.08
CA PHE A 252 26.42 -73.30 56.88
C PHE A 252 27.18 -71.96 56.81
N ALA A 253 28.51 -71.97 56.85
CA ALA A 253 29.32 -70.77 56.68
C ALA A 253 29.21 -70.18 55.26
N GLU A 254 29.26 -71.03 54.22
CA GLU A 254 29.13 -70.63 52.82
C GLU A 254 27.74 -70.03 52.53
N SER A 255 26.66 -70.67 53.00
CA SER A 255 25.29 -70.14 52.86
C SER A 255 25.05 -68.87 53.69
N GLN A 256 25.63 -68.74 54.88
CA GLN A 256 25.57 -67.50 55.66
C GLN A 256 26.33 -66.35 54.97
N ALA A 257 27.44 -66.62 54.29
CA ALA A 257 28.16 -65.62 53.51
C ALA A 257 27.35 -65.17 52.29
N ALA A 258 26.76 -66.11 51.55
CA ALA A 258 25.88 -65.82 50.42
C ALA A 258 24.66 -64.96 50.83
N ALA A 259 24.01 -65.29 51.95
CA ALA A 259 22.90 -64.50 52.49
C ALA A 259 23.31 -63.04 52.76
N LYS A 260 24.47 -62.81 53.37
CA LYS A 260 24.98 -61.45 53.64
C LYS A 260 25.27 -60.65 52.36
N SER A 261 25.75 -61.30 51.30
CA SER A 261 25.93 -60.64 49.98
C SER A 261 24.58 -60.18 49.41
N LEU A 262 23.62 -61.10 49.35
CA LEU A 262 22.27 -60.82 48.84
C LEU A 262 21.54 -59.74 49.66
N GLU A 263 21.78 -59.65 50.97
CA GLU A 263 21.22 -58.58 51.79
C GLU A 263 21.83 -57.21 51.49
N ALA A 264 23.14 -57.13 51.20
CA ALA A 264 23.82 -55.91 50.80
C ALA A 264 23.43 -55.46 49.37
N GLU A 265 23.31 -56.41 48.44
CA GLU A 265 22.80 -56.18 47.08
C GLU A 265 21.36 -55.64 47.13
N ARG A 266 20.48 -56.26 47.94
CA ARG A 266 19.12 -55.77 48.19
C ARG A 266 19.08 -54.36 48.79
N GLN A 267 20.03 -54.00 49.66
CA GLN A 267 20.13 -52.62 50.19
C GLN A 267 20.57 -51.64 49.11
N SER A 268 21.57 -52.00 48.29
CA SER A 268 22.03 -51.17 47.16
C SER A 268 20.91 -50.91 46.14
N LEU A 269 20.17 -51.95 45.76
CA LEU A 269 19.03 -51.83 44.83
C LEU A 269 17.89 -50.97 45.38
N ARG A 270 17.62 -50.99 46.71
CA ARG A 270 16.65 -50.09 47.34
C ARG A 270 17.06 -48.62 47.21
N LEU A 271 18.31 -48.30 47.52
CA LEU A 271 18.85 -46.94 47.38
C LEU A 271 18.82 -46.46 45.91
N GLN A 272 19.04 -47.35 44.94
CA GLN A 272 18.88 -47.03 43.52
C GLN A 272 17.42 -46.75 43.14
N LEU A 273 16.47 -47.55 43.63
CA LEU A 273 15.03 -47.32 43.41
C LEU A 273 14.54 -46.01 44.04
N GLU A 274 14.96 -45.69 45.27
CA GLU A 274 14.65 -44.42 45.94
C GLU A 274 15.19 -43.21 45.15
N ARG A 275 16.40 -43.33 44.59
CA ARG A 275 17.03 -42.29 43.77
C ARG A 275 16.30 -42.08 42.44
N LEU A 276 16.03 -43.17 41.71
CA LEU A 276 15.28 -43.13 40.45
C LEU A 276 13.83 -42.63 40.64
N GLY A 277 13.18 -42.98 41.75
CA GLY A 277 11.87 -42.44 42.13
C GLY A 277 11.90 -40.94 42.39
N SER A 278 12.97 -40.43 43.02
CA SER A 278 13.18 -39.00 43.25
C SER A 278 13.44 -38.23 41.95
N GLU A 279 14.23 -38.81 41.04
CA GLU A 279 14.50 -38.26 39.70
C GLU A 279 13.24 -38.24 38.83
N LEU A 280 12.41 -39.29 38.91
CA LEU A 280 11.11 -39.36 38.23
C LEU A 280 10.11 -38.31 38.76
N GLN A 281 10.02 -38.12 40.08
CA GLN A 281 9.18 -37.07 40.67
C GLN A 281 9.62 -35.68 40.21
N LEU A 282 10.93 -35.39 40.25
CA LEU A 282 11.47 -34.11 39.78
C LEU A 282 11.15 -33.87 38.29
N SER A 283 11.24 -34.91 37.46
CA SER A 283 10.86 -34.84 36.04
C SER A 283 9.36 -34.57 35.86
N HIS A 284 8.50 -35.20 36.67
CA HIS A 284 7.05 -34.97 36.65
C HIS A 284 6.67 -33.53 37.08
N ASP A 285 7.32 -33.01 38.13
CA ASP A 285 7.13 -31.64 38.60
C ASP A 285 7.61 -30.61 37.55
N GLN A 286 8.74 -30.86 36.89
CA GLN A 286 9.24 -30.03 35.79
C GLN A 286 8.30 -30.06 34.59
N ASN A 287 7.81 -31.24 34.18
CA ASN A 287 6.88 -31.38 33.07
C ASN A 287 5.57 -30.61 33.37
N THR A 288 5.02 -30.77 34.59
CA THR A 288 3.85 -30.01 35.06
C THR A 288 4.07 -28.49 34.99
N GLN A 289 5.26 -27.99 35.34
CA GLN A 289 5.61 -26.57 35.20
C GLN A 289 5.71 -26.13 33.73
N LEU A 290 6.28 -26.96 32.84
CA LEU A 290 6.39 -26.66 31.41
C LEU A 290 5.01 -26.65 30.74
N THR A 291 4.16 -27.65 30.99
CA THR A 291 2.75 -27.66 30.57
C THR A 291 1.99 -26.44 31.12
N GLY A 292 2.27 -26.03 32.36
CA GLY A 292 1.71 -24.80 32.96
C GLY A 292 2.18 -23.49 32.31
N ARG A 293 3.35 -23.48 31.66
CA ARG A 293 3.85 -22.35 30.85
C ARG A 293 3.27 -22.37 29.43
N LEU A 294 3.22 -23.54 28.80
CA LEU A 294 2.64 -23.75 27.47
C LEU A 294 1.19 -23.23 27.42
N HIS A 295 0.34 -23.67 28.34
CA HIS A 295 -1.05 -23.21 28.45
C HIS A 295 -1.21 -21.70 28.76
N LYS A 296 -0.16 -20.98 29.16
CA LYS A 296 -0.18 -19.52 29.28
C LYS A 296 0.14 -18.87 27.94
N ALA A 297 1.25 -19.29 27.31
CA ALA A 297 1.64 -18.83 25.98
C ALA A 297 0.54 -19.05 24.94
N GLU A 298 -0.16 -20.19 24.95
CA GLU A 298 -1.31 -20.46 24.08
C GLU A 298 -2.46 -19.46 24.26
N ARG A 299 -2.75 -19.05 25.50
CA ARG A 299 -3.80 -18.04 25.80
C ARG A 299 -3.36 -16.65 25.36
N GLU A 300 -2.08 -16.31 25.55
CA GLU A 300 -1.49 -15.06 25.09
C GLU A 300 -1.52 -14.97 23.56
N VAL A 301 -1.13 -16.05 22.85
CA VAL A 301 -1.25 -16.16 21.38
C VAL A 301 -2.71 -15.99 20.93
N ASN A 302 -3.65 -16.75 21.49
CA ASN A 302 -5.07 -16.63 21.13
C ASN A 302 -5.64 -15.21 21.37
N THR A 303 -5.17 -14.53 22.43
CA THR A 303 -5.54 -13.14 22.73
C THR A 303 -4.96 -12.18 21.69
N LEU A 304 -3.68 -12.31 21.35
CA LEU A 304 -3.00 -11.48 20.35
C LEU A 304 -3.57 -11.71 18.95
N THR A 305 -3.86 -12.96 18.56
CA THR A 305 -4.56 -13.28 17.30
C THR A 305 -5.91 -12.57 17.23
N SER A 306 -6.72 -12.63 18.30
CA SER A 306 -8.02 -11.95 18.37
C SER A 306 -7.89 -10.42 18.21
N GLN A 307 -6.88 -9.81 18.83
CA GLN A 307 -6.58 -8.38 18.68
C GLN A 307 -6.15 -8.03 17.24
N VAL A 308 -5.25 -8.82 16.65
CA VAL A 308 -4.79 -8.63 15.25
C VAL A 308 -5.96 -8.77 14.27
N GLU A 309 -6.87 -9.72 14.47
CA GLU A 309 -8.07 -9.86 13.62
C GLU A 309 -9.03 -8.67 13.76
N GLY A 310 -9.20 -8.14 14.98
CA GLY A 310 -9.98 -6.93 15.25
C GLY A 310 -9.41 -5.69 14.56
N VAL A 311 -8.11 -5.42 14.73
CA VAL A 311 -7.41 -4.31 14.05
C VAL A 311 -7.47 -4.46 12.52
N ARG A 312 -7.27 -5.68 12.01
CA ARG A 312 -7.41 -6.00 10.57
C ARG A 312 -8.83 -5.76 10.05
N HIS A 313 -9.86 -5.90 10.89
CA HIS A 313 -11.23 -5.57 10.52
C HIS A 313 -11.48 -4.06 10.53
N SER A 314 -11.07 -3.35 11.59
CA SER A 314 -11.16 -1.87 11.68
C SER A 314 -10.49 -1.21 10.47
N HIS A 315 -9.24 -1.58 10.18
CA HIS A 315 -8.50 -1.03 9.05
C HIS A 315 -9.16 -1.30 7.69
N LYS A 316 -9.82 -2.46 7.51
CA LYS A 316 -10.60 -2.74 6.29
C LYS A 316 -11.82 -1.82 6.16
N LEU A 317 -12.48 -1.47 7.27
CA LEU A 317 -13.60 -0.53 7.29
C LEU A 317 -13.13 0.91 7.05
N GLU A 318 -12.04 1.34 7.70
CA GLU A 318 -11.40 2.65 7.47
C GLU A 318 -11.02 2.84 5.99
N VAL A 319 -10.33 1.86 5.39
CA VAL A 319 -9.96 1.89 3.97
C VAL A 319 -11.17 1.87 3.04
N ALA A 320 -12.29 1.25 3.44
CA ALA A 320 -13.54 1.31 2.67
C ALA A 320 -14.19 2.69 2.77
N ASN A 321 -14.25 3.29 3.97
CA ASN A 321 -14.81 4.62 4.19
C ASN A 321 -14.03 5.69 3.43
N VAL A 322 -12.70 5.73 3.54
CA VAL A 322 -11.85 6.68 2.80
C VAL A 322 -12.03 6.53 1.28
N LYS A 323 -12.17 5.30 0.76
CA LYS A 323 -12.45 5.07 -0.67
C LYS A 323 -13.83 5.61 -1.08
N LEU A 324 -14.85 5.50 -0.23
CA LEU A 324 -16.18 6.06 -0.48
C LEU A 324 -16.17 7.59 -0.42
N GLU A 325 -15.44 8.18 0.52
CA GLU A 325 -15.27 9.64 0.64
C GLU A 325 -14.52 10.22 -0.57
N CYS A 326 -13.38 9.64 -0.97
CA CYS A 326 -12.68 10.03 -2.19
C CYS A 326 -13.52 9.85 -3.48
N ALA A 327 -14.43 8.88 -3.51
CA ALA A 327 -15.36 8.70 -4.63
C ALA A 327 -16.48 9.76 -4.64
N ARG A 328 -16.98 10.19 -3.47
CA ARG A 328 -17.96 11.28 -3.36
C ARG A 328 -17.35 12.63 -3.77
N SER A 329 -16.21 13.00 -3.18
CA SER A 329 -15.57 14.30 -3.43
C SER A 329 -15.08 14.43 -4.87
N ARG A 330 -14.59 13.35 -5.50
CA ARG A 330 -14.29 13.37 -6.94
C ARG A 330 -15.55 13.62 -7.76
N GLY A 331 -16.67 12.98 -7.43
CA GLY A 331 -17.96 13.22 -8.10
C GLY A 331 -18.53 14.63 -7.86
N GLU A 332 -18.23 15.26 -6.73
CA GLU A 332 -18.58 16.66 -6.45
C GLU A 332 -17.76 17.60 -7.37
N VAL A 333 -16.43 17.45 -7.40
CA VAL A 333 -15.54 18.21 -8.30
C VAL A 333 -15.85 17.97 -9.78
N GLU A 334 -16.25 16.76 -10.17
CA GLU A 334 -16.71 16.45 -11.54
C GLU A 334 -17.97 17.26 -11.91
N ARG A 335 -18.95 17.41 -10.99
CA ARG A 335 -20.15 18.24 -11.22
C ARG A 335 -19.86 19.73 -11.20
N GLU A 336 -18.95 20.19 -10.34
CA GLU A 336 -18.51 21.60 -10.32
C GLU A 336 -17.81 21.96 -11.64
N ARG A 337 -16.91 21.10 -12.13
CA ARG A 337 -16.30 21.22 -13.47
C ARG A 337 -17.36 21.34 -14.55
N ASP A 338 -18.33 20.43 -14.59
CA ASP A 338 -19.35 20.41 -15.64
C ASP A 338 -20.28 21.63 -15.58
N THR A 339 -20.53 22.15 -14.37
CA THR A 339 -21.27 23.41 -14.16
C THR A 339 -20.48 24.62 -14.67
N LEU A 340 -19.19 24.71 -14.34
CA LEU A 340 -18.29 25.77 -14.81
C LEU A 340 -18.07 25.71 -16.34
N GLN A 341 -18.02 24.50 -16.90
CA GLN A 341 -17.93 24.27 -18.35
C GLN A 341 -19.17 24.81 -19.07
N GLY A 342 -20.37 24.49 -18.59
CA GLY A 342 -21.62 25.03 -19.16
C GLY A 342 -21.73 26.56 -19.03
N GLN A 343 -21.23 27.14 -17.93
CA GLN A 343 -21.13 28.60 -17.77
C GLN A 343 -20.13 29.23 -18.77
N MET A 344 -19.01 28.57 -19.02
CA MET A 344 -18.00 29.01 -20.00
C MET A 344 -18.56 28.99 -21.42
N GLU A 345 -19.26 27.93 -21.80
CA GLU A 345 -19.90 27.76 -23.12
C GLU A 345 -21.02 28.79 -23.33
N GLY A 346 -21.84 29.06 -22.30
CA GLY A 346 -22.83 30.13 -22.31
C GLY A 346 -22.19 31.51 -22.56
N MET A 347 -21.16 31.86 -21.77
CA MET A 347 -20.44 33.13 -21.95
C MET A 347 -19.71 33.24 -23.30
N GLN A 348 -19.24 32.11 -23.88
CA GLN A 348 -18.70 32.10 -25.24
C GLN A 348 -19.79 32.43 -26.27
N SER A 349 -20.97 31.83 -26.15
CA SER A 349 -22.10 32.11 -27.04
C SER A 349 -22.56 33.57 -26.94
N ASP A 350 -22.67 34.13 -25.72
CA ASP A 350 -22.98 35.55 -25.52
C ASP A 350 -21.92 36.46 -26.18
N VAL A 351 -20.64 36.13 -26.05
CA VAL A 351 -19.54 36.88 -26.69
C VAL A 351 -19.60 36.78 -28.21
N GLU A 352 -20.00 35.66 -28.80
CA GLU A 352 -20.20 35.51 -30.24
C GLU A 352 -21.41 36.32 -30.75
N VAL A 353 -22.53 36.29 -30.02
CA VAL A 353 -23.72 37.10 -30.32
C VAL A 353 -23.42 38.59 -30.22
N LEU A 354 -22.67 39.02 -29.18
CA LEU A 354 -22.24 40.40 -29.02
C LEU A 354 -21.27 40.84 -30.12
N LYS A 355 -20.27 40.03 -30.47
CA LYS A 355 -19.38 40.30 -31.63
C LYS A 355 -20.18 40.46 -32.92
N GLY A 356 -21.06 39.52 -33.24
CA GLY A 356 -21.91 39.59 -34.42
C GLY A 356 -22.88 40.79 -34.40
N THR A 357 -23.25 41.29 -33.22
CA THR A 357 -24.05 42.52 -33.08
C THR A 357 -23.20 43.76 -33.32
N VAL A 358 -21.97 43.81 -32.81
CA VAL A 358 -21.00 44.89 -33.04
C VAL A 358 -20.62 45.00 -34.51
N GLU A 359 -20.35 43.88 -35.21
CA GLU A 359 -20.03 43.95 -36.65
C GLU A 359 -21.22 44.49 -37.47
N ARG A 360 -22.45 44.02 -37.23
CA ARG A 360 -23.65 44.60 -37.89
C ARG A 360 -23.85 46.09 -37.58
N GLN A 361 -23.52 46.53 -36.36
CA GLN A 361 -23.58 47.95 -36.00
C GLN A 361 -22.52 48.77 -36.75
N LYS A 362 -21.30 48.25 -36.94
CA LYS A 362 -20.28 48.89 -37.79
C LYS A 362 -20.74 48.99 -39.25
N GLU A 363 -21.35 47.94 -39.79
CA GLU A 363 -21.91 47.93 -41.16
C GLU A 363 -22.97 49.03 -41.32
N VAL A 364 -23.95 49.10 -40.42
CA VAL A 364 -25.01 50.12 -40.43
C VAL A 364 -24.45 51.54 -40.24
N LEU A 365 -23.42 51.73 -39.40
CA LEU A 365 -22.73 53.01 -39.26
C LEU A 365 -22.02 53.40 -40.55
N ALA A 366 -21.25 52.50 -41.17
CA ALA A 366 -20.58 52.75 -42.44
C ALA A 366 -21.57 53.02 -43.60
N GLU A 367 -22.75 52.39 -43.59
CA GLU A 367 -23.82 52.73 -44.53
C GLU A 367 -24.43 54.11 -44.28
N ARG A 368 -24.64 54.49 -43.00
CA ARG A 368 -25.08 55.84 -42.62
C ARG A 368 -24.06 56.91 -42.99
N GLU A 369 -22.77 56.66 -42.80
CA GLU A 369 -21.68 57.53 -43.25
C GLU A 369 -21.70 57.70 -44.78
N ARG A 370 -21.79 56.60 -45.54
CA ARG A 370 -21.94 56.65 -47.01
C ARG A 370 -23.18 57.43 -47.43
N GLU A 371 -24.32 57.27 -46.74
CA GLU A 371 -25.54 58.02 -47.06
C GLU A 371 -25.42 59.52 -46.71
N LEU A 372 -24.78 59.86 -45.58
CA LEU A 372 -24.49 61.25 -45.20
C LEU A 372 -23.54 61.91 -46.20
N VAL A 373 -22.50 61.21 -46.66
CA VAL A 373 -21.61 61.69 -47.73
C VAL A 373 -22.39 61.95 -49.01
N ARG A 374 -23.26 61.03 -49.46
CA ARG A 374 -24.14 61.26 -50.63
C ARG A 374 -25.06 62.46 -50.45
N ARG A 375 -25.67 62.63 -49.27
CA ARG A 375 -26.53 63.80 -48.96
C ARG A 375 -25.75 65.11 -48.99
N VAL A 376 -24.53 65.14 -48.44
CA VAL A 376 -23.65 66.31 -48.46
C VAL A 376 -23.15 66.62 -49.87
N GLN A 377 -22.88 65.60 -50.70
CA GLN A 377 -22.56 65.76 -52.12
C GLN A 377 -23.75 66.36 -52.89
N ALA A 378 -24.93 65.75 -52.77
CA ALA A 378 -26.15 66.25 -53.42
C ALA A 378 -26.51 67.69 -52.98
N ALA A 379 -26.38 68.02 -51.69
CA ALA A 379 -26.60 69.39 -51.21
C ALA A 379 -25.56 70.39 -51.75
N ARG A 380 -24.28 69.99 -51.88
CA ARG A 380 -23.26 70.82 -52.53
C ARG A 380 -23.55 71.02 -54.01
N GLU A 381 -23.98 69.96 -54.71
CA GLU A 381 -24.40 70.03 -56.11
C GLU A 381 -25.62 70.96 -56.27
N GLU A 382 -26.61 70.89 -55.38
CA GLU A 382 -27.78 71.78 -55.35
C GLU A 382 -27.36 73.26 -55.13
N GLU A 383 -26.47 73.53 -54.17
CA GLU A 383 -25.92 74.88 -53.93
C GLU A 383 -25.04 75.36 -55.11
N PHE A 384 -24.32 74.48 -55.80
CA PHE A 384 -23.62 74.83 -57.06
C PHE A 384 -24.62 75.19 -58.18
N HIS A 385 -25.74 74.46 -58.32
CA HIS A 385 -26.79 74.81 -59.29
C HIS A 385 -27.48 76.15 -58.93
N LYS A 386 -27.76 76.41 -57.65
CA LYS A 386 -28.26 77.71 -57.18
C LYS A 386 -27.26 78.83 -57.44
N THR A 387 -25.97 78.59 -57.20
CA THR A 387 -24.91 79.57 -57.47
C THR A 387 -24.81 79.84 -58.97
N ALA A 388 -24.91 78.82 -59.81
CA ALA A 388 -24.91 78.97 -61.27
C ALA A 388 -26.14 79.74 -61.77
N THR A 389 -27.35 79.39 -61.33
CA THR A 389 -28.58 80.10 -61.71
C THR A 389 -28.57 81.56 -61.24
N VAL A 390 -28.14 81.85 -60.01
CA VAL A 390 -27.96 83.24 -59.53
C VAL A 390 -26.87 83.99 -60.31
N HIS A 391 -25.82 83.31 -60.79
CA HIS A 391 -24.79 83.92 -61.62
C HIS A 391 -25.30 84.23 -63.04
N GLU A 392 -26.15 83.37 -63.61
CA GLU A 392 -26.78 83.54 -64.92
C GLU A 392 -27.90 84.59 -64.86
N GLU A 393 -28.73 84.59 -63.81
CA GLU A 393 -29.66 85.68 -63.48
C GLU A 393 -28.93 87.02 -63.31
N LYS A 394 -27.77 87.01 -62.61
CA LYS A 394 -26.93 88.22 -62.51
C LYS A 394 -26.42 88.66 -63.88
N SER A 395 -25.96 87.75 -64.74
CA SER A 395 -25.52 88.11 -66.10
C SER A 395 -26.65 88.78 -66.87
N VAL A 396 -27.87 88.21 -66.85
CA VAL A 396 -29.05 88.80 -67.50
C VAL A 396 -29.43 90.16 -66.91
N LEU A 397 -29.20 90.38 -65.60
CA LEU A 397 -29.41 91.69 -64.96
C LEU A 397 -28.29 92.70 -65.28
N ASP A 398 -27.03 92.26 -65.40
CA ASP A 398 -25.89 93.10 -65.82
C ASP A 398 -26.06 93.53 -67.29
N ASP A 399 -26.42 92.59 -68.18
CA ASP A 399 -26.74 92.84 -69.59
C ASP A 399 -27.89 93.86 -69.70
N ARG A 400 -28.95 93.69 -68.91
CA ARG A 400 -30.10 94.59 -68.90
C ARG A 400 -29.83 95.94 -68.22
N LEU A 401 -28.87 96.01 -67.31
CA LEU A 401 -28.32 97.28 -66.82
C LEU A 401 -27.58 98.00 -67.96
N ALA A 402 -26.75 97.30 -68.74
CA ALA A 402 -26.08 97.87 -69.90
C ALA A 402 -27.07 98.36 -70.97
N GLU A 403 -28.16 97.63 -71.23
CA GLU A 403 -29.27 98.11 -72.09
C GLU A 403 -29.89 99.42 -71.56
N LEU A 404 -30.14 99.52 -70.25
CA LEU A 404 -30.74 100.70 -69.62
C LEU A 404 -29.77 101.89 -69.59
N GLU A 405 -28.47 101.67 -69.37
CA GLU A 405 -27.44 102.69 -69.48
C GLU A 405 -27.29 103.20 -70.92
N GLN A 406 -27.38 102.31 -71.91
CA GLN A 406 -27.40 102.68 -73.33
C GLN A 406 -28.65 103.50 -73.70
N GLN A 407 -29.84 103.10 -73.21
CA GLN A 407 -31.08 103.87 -73.40
C GLN A 407 -31.01 105.25 -72.72
N ARG A 408 -30.38 105.34 -71.55
CA ARG A 408 -30.17 106.61 -70.84
C ARG A 408 -29.23 107.53 -71.61
N ALA A 409 -28.10 107.02 -72.13
CA ALA A 409 -27.19 107.80 -72.97
C ALA A 409 -27.88 108.38 -74.23
N LEU A 410 -28.83 107.63 -74.80
CA LEU A 410 -29.67 108.10 -75.92
C LEU A 410 -30.68 109.17 -75.50
N GLN A 411 -31.26 109.09 -74.29
CA GLN A 411 -32.11 110.16 -73.74
C GLN A 411 -31.34 111.44 -73.44
N ASP A 412 -30.15 111.34 -72.82
CA ASP A 412 -29.32 112.50 -72.50
C ASP A 412 -28.85 113.23 -73.77
N ALA A 413 -28.57 112.49 -74.86
CA ALA A 413 -28.30 113.06 -76.18
C ALA A 413 -29.53 113.79 -76.78
N ALA A 414 -30.74 113.20 -76.68
CA ALA A 414 -31.98 113.82 -77.16
C ALA A 414 -32.43 115.04 -76.32
N GLY A 415 -32.04 115.10 -75.05
CA GLY A 415 -32.24 116.28 -74.19
C GLY A 415 -31.40 117.49 -74.60
N HIS A 416 -30.27 117.27 -75.29
CA HIS A 416 -29.37 118.34 -75.71
C HIS A 416 -29.90 119.10 -76.94
N THR A 417 -30.42 118.39 -77.95
CA THR A 417 -30.89 119.00 -79.21
C THR A 417 -32.11 119.91 -79.02
N GLN A 418 -33.07 119.52 -78.17
CA GLN A 418 -34.23 120.37 -77.82
C GLN A 418 -33.87 121.70 -77.12
N LYS A 419 -32.61 121.89 -76.70
CA LYS A 419 -32.17 123.08 -75.97
C LYS A 419 -31.65 124.18 -76.90
N GLU A 420 -31.15 123.82 -78.08
CA GLU A 420 -30.60 124.77 -79.07
C GLU A 420 -31.72 125.39 -79.94
N GLU A 421 -32.71 124.60 -80.36
CA GLU A 421 -33.84 125.07 -81.18
C GLU A 421 -34.70 126.16 -80.50
N ARG A 422 -34.63 126.30 -79.17
CA ARG A 422 -35.45 127.26 -78.41
C ARG A 422 -34.86 128.68 -78.34
N GLN A 423 -33.65 128.92 -78.84
CA GLN A 423 -32.99 130.23 -78.72
C GLN A 423 -33.14 131.15 -79.95
N SER A 424 -33.67 130.66 -81.07
CA SER A 424 -33.62 131.34 -82.37
C SER A 424 -34.94 131.99 -82.85
N HIS A 425 -35.98 132.07 -82.00
CA HIS A 425 -37.35 132.48 -82.40
C HIS A 425 -37.95 133.64 -81.59
N ALA A 426 -37.15 134.40 -80.83
CA ALA A 426 -37.63 135.42 -79.89
C ALA A 426 -37.70 136.87 -80.44
N GLY A 427 -37.37 137.12 -81.72
CA GLY A 427 -37.12 138.49 -82.23
C GLY A 427 -38.20 139.14 -83.13
N VAL A 428 -39.32 138.46 -83.43
CA VAL A 428 -40.23 138.86 -84.53
C VAL A 428 -41.71 138.97 -84.09
N LYS A 429 -41.98 139.48 -82.88
CA LYS A 429 -43.37 139.62 -82.37
C LYS A 429 -43.75 140.96 -81.73
N GLU A 430 -42.81 141.88 -81.51
CA GLU A 430 -43.14 143.20 -80.93
C GLU A 430 -43.55 144.24 -82.02
N GLU A 431 -43.08 144.09 -83.26
CA GLU A 431 -43.35 145.05 -84.35
C GLU A 431 -44.81 145.08 -84.87
N GLU A 432 -45.54 143.96 -84.77
CA GLU A 432 -46.93 143.90 -85.26
C GLU A 432 -47.96 144.48 -84.28
N GLN A 433 -47.66 144.49 -82.99
CA GLN A 433 -48.63 144.92 -81.96
C GLN A 433 -48.77 146.45 -81.95
N HIS A 434 -47.65 147.17 -81.97
CA HIS A 434 -47.64 148.64 -82.01
C HIS A 434 -48.29 149.24 -83.27
N ARG A 435 -48.26 148.55 -84.41
CA ARG A 435 -48.94 149.01 -85.65
C ARG A 435 -50.48 148.97 -85.57
N ARG A 436 -51.04 148.06 -84.77
CA ARG A 436 -52.50 147.91 -84.62
C ARG A 436 -53.09 148.91 -83.63
N GLU A 437 -52.31 149.29 -82.62
CA GLU A 437 -52.71 150.29 -81.61
C GLU A 437 -52.68 151.73 -82.16
N LEU A 438 -51.67 152.11 -82.97
CA LEU A 438 -51.63 153.45 -83.58
C LEU A 438 -52.83 153.73 -84.49
N SER A 439 -53.24 152.74 -85.30
CA SER A 439 -54.33 152.90 -86.26
C SER A 439 -55.68 153.18 -85.57
N LEU A 440 -55.88 152.61 -84.38
CA LEU A 440 -57.08 152.83 -83.56
C LEU A 440 -57.07 154.19 -82.84
N LEU A 441 -55.88 154.76 -82.59
CA LEU A 441 -55.71 156.09 -82.00
C LEU A 441 -55.86 157.22 -83.03
N CYS A 442 -55.37 157.06 -84.26
CA CYS A 442 -55.56 158.07 -85.31
C CYS A 442 -57.04 158.30 -85.64
N TRP A 443 -57.83 157.23 -85.81
CA TRP A 443 -59.26 157.34 -86.09
C TRP A 443 -60.02 158.07 -84.97
N ARG A 444 -59.66 157.81 -83.71
CA ARG A 444 -60.22 158.52 -82.54
C ARG A 444 -59.79 159.99 -82.45
N LEU A 445 -58.62 160.35 -82.99
CA LEU A 445 -58.17 161.74 -83.07
C LEU A 445 -58.89 162.53 -84.16
N GLU A 446 -59.25 161.91 -85.29
CA GLU A 446 -60.09 162.54 -86.31
C GLU A 446 -61.54 162.75 -85.84
N GLU A 447 -62.08 161.79 -85.08
CA GLU A 447 -63.40 161.89 -84.42
C GLU A 447 -63.43 162.98 -83.33
N LEU A 448 -62.35 163.13 -82.55
CA LEU A 448 -62.19 164.21 -81.57
C LEU A 448 -61.93 165.58 -82.20
N ALA A 449 -61.17 165.65 -83.30
CA ALA A 449 -60.95 166.91 -84.02
C ALA A 449 -62.26 167.50 -84.57
N CYS A 450 -63.10 166.64 -85.17
CA CYS A 450 -64.42 167.04 -85.66
C CYS A 450 -65.38 167.51 -84.56
N THR A 451 -65.18 167.09 -83.30
CA THR A 451 -66.06 167.43 -82.18
C THR A 451 -65.53 168.57 -81.30
N GLN A 452 -64.22 168.85 -81.27
CA GLN A 452 -63.66 170.04 -80.62
C GLN A 452 -63.66 171.30 -81.49
N GLN A 453 -63.67 171.19 -82.83
CA GLN A 453 -63.78 172.38 -83.70
C GLN A 453 -65.16 173.08 -83.63
N GLN A 454 -66.11 172.55 -82.84
CA GLN A 454 -67.38 173.22 -82.49
C GLN A 454 -67.48 173.63 -81.01
N GLN A 455 -66.42 173.46 -80.20
CA GLN A 455 -66.39 173.94 -78.81
C GLN A 455 -65.09 174.65 -78.49
N MET A 456 -65.18 175.98 -78.48
CA MET A 456 -64.20 176.94 -77.92
C MET A 456 -62.85 176.97 -78.67
N GLU A 457 -62.40 178.08 -79.26
CA GLU A 457 -62.69 179.50 -78.97
C GLU A 457 -62.35 179.94 -77.53
N GLU A 458 -61.48 179.18 -76.82
CA GLU A 458 -60.75 179.67 -75.64
C GLU A 458 -59.28 179.19 -75.63
N LEU A 459 -58.38 180.10 -76.03
CA LEU A 459 -56.97 180.23 -75.60
C LEU A 459 -55.95 179.08 -75.85
N GLY A 460 -55.28 179.11 -77.02
CA GLY A 460 -53.80 179.14 -77.07
C GLY A 460 -52.98 177.84 -77.29
N PRO A 461 -51.86 177.89 -78.08
CA PRO A 461 -50.87 176.79 -78.27
C PRO A 461 -49.59 177.03 -77.38
N PRO A 462 -48.35 176.46 -77.56
CA PRO A 462 -47.82 175.53 -78.60
C PRO A 462 -46.69 174.47 -78.23
N MET A 463 -46.29 173.61 -79.20
CA MET A 463 -44.91 173.21 -79.64
C MET A 463 -43.89 172.23 -78.92
N ASP A 464 -43.30 171.33 -79.75
CA ASP A 464 -41.86 170.90 -79.97
C ASP A 464 -40.99 169.81 -79.21
N ARG A 465 -40.33 168.93 -80.03
CA ARG A 465 -38.88 168.47 -80.11
C ARG A 465 -38.11 167.36 -79.30
N ASN A 466 -37.39 166.50 -80.08
CA ASN A 466 -35.93 166.06 -80.05
C ASN A 466 -35.28 164.84 -79.27
N ARG A 467 -34.52 164.01 -80.04
CA ARG A 467 -33.12 163.38 -79.92
C ARG A 467 -32.56 162.62 -78.66
N GLY A 468 -31.73 161.54 -78.88
CA GLY A 468 -30.75 160.94 -77.90
C GLY A 468 -29.97 159.65 -78.34
N SER A 469 -28.83 159.24 -77.71
CA SER A 469 -27.90 158.12 -78.16
C SER A 469 -26.83 157.56 -77.13
N GLY A 470 -26.37 156.26 -77.19
CA GLY A 470 -24.96 155.82 -76.83
C GLY A 470 -24.59 154.50 -76.03
N LEU A 471 -23.57 153.72 -76.52
CA LEU A 471 -22.34 153.02 -75.94
C LEU A 471 -22.23 151.89 -74.80
N HIS A 472 -21.44 150.81 -75.13
CA HIS A 472 -20.33 150.00 -74.44
C HIS A 472 -20.40 148.99 -73.22
N ASP A 473 -19.55 147.91 -73.30
CA ASP A 473 -18.59 147.29 -72.29
C ASP A 473 -18.67 145.87 -71.59
N SER A 474 -17.53 145.10 -71.64
CA SER A 474 -16.83 144.17 -70.68
C SER A 474 -17.35 142.81 -70.06
N LEU A 475 -16.44 142.07 -69.35
CA LEU A 475 -16.41 140.62 -68.92
C LEU A 475 -15.81 140.44 -67.46
N PRO A 476 -15.39 139.28 -66.83
CA PRO A 476 -15.23 137.85 -67.23
C PRO A 476 -15.53 136.72 -66.15
N GLU A 477 -15.04 135.46 -66.37
CA GLU A 477 -14.77 134.29 -65.44
C GLU A 477 -15.92 133.53 -64.72
N LEU A 478 -15.79 132.23 -64.35
CA LEU A 478 -14.70 131.22 -64.48
C LEU A 478 -15.29 129.84 -64.87
#